data_AF-A0A9D7IX19-F1
#
_entry.id   AF-A0A9D7IX19-F1
#
_cell.length_a   1.000
_cell.length_b   1.000
_cell.length_c   1.000
_cell.angle_alpha   90.00
_cell.angle_beta   90.00
_cell.angle_gamma   90.00
#
_symmetry.space_group_name_H-M   'P 1'
#
loop_
_entity.id
_entity.type
_entity.pdbx_description
1 polymer ?
#
loop_
_entity_poly.entity_id
_entity_poly.type
_entity_poly.pdbx_seq_one_letter_code
_entity_poly.pdbx_strand_id
1 'polypeptide(L)'
;MSGSELNIERVKALADGRVYTGESALKNGLIDQIGNYEDALKETAVMVGIKGDPQVVTPPKVREDFDPRSVDGRHQDRQFKPGKIA
;
A
#
# COMPACT_ATOMS: atom_id res chain seq x y z
N MET A 1 10.81 11.88 -5.48
CA MET A 1 10.10 10.91 -6.34
C MET A 1 8.68 11.41 -6.47
N SER A 2 8.35 12.05 -7.58
CA SER A 2 7.05 12.70 -7.80
C SER A 2 6.08 11.66 -8.36
N GLY A 3 5.04 11.33 -7.62
CA GLY A 3 3.94 10.51 -8.11
C GLY A 3 3.12 11.28 -9.13
N SER A 4 2.82 10.62 -10.26
CA SER A 4 1.91 11.05 -11.33
C SER A 4 2.40 12.20 -12.22
N GLU A 5 2.90 11.89 -13.41
CA GLU A 5 3.05 12.83 -14.54
C GLU A 5 1.69 13.25 -15.15
N LEU A 6 0.62 13.25 -14.36
CA LEU A 6 -0.65 13.84 -14.75
C LEU A 6 -0.60 15.33 -14.42
N ASN A 7 -0.67 16.18 -15.45
CA ASN A 7 -0.79 17.63 -15.28
C ASN A 7 -1.95 17.92 -14.29
N ILE A 8 -1.70 18.77 -13.30
CA ILE A 8 -2.67 19.19 -12.26
C ILE A 8 -4.00 19.64 -12.89
N GLU A 9 -3.97 20.27 -14.06
CA GLU A 9 -5.17 20.67 -14.81
C GLU A 9 -6.00 19.47 -15.28
N ARG A 10 -5.34 18.41 -15.73
CA ARG A 10 -5.99 17.14 -16.13
C ARG A 10 -6.55 16.41 -14.93
N VAL A 11 -5.84 16.41 -13.79
CA VAL A 11 -6.34 15.82 -12.54
C VAL A 11 -7.58 16.56 -12.06
N LYS A 12 -7.58 17.90 -12.09
CA LYS A 12 -8.75 18.71 -11.72
C LYS A 12 -9.97 18.44 -12.61
N ALA A 13 -9.77 18.23 -13.91
CA ALA A 13 -10.86 17.91 -14.84
C ALA A 13 -11.44 16.49 -14.61
N LEU A 14 -10.64 15.55 -14.11
CA LEU A 14 -11.07 14.18 -13.81
C LEU A 14 -11.61 14.03 -12.37
N ALA A 15 -11.23 14.91 -11.46
CA ALA A 15 -11.63 14.91 -10.05
C ALA A 15 -13.03 15.54 -9.80
N ASP A 16 -13.99 15.27 -10.68
CA ASP A 16 -15.37 15.76 -10.61
C ASP A 16 -16.27 14.93 -9.66
N GLY A 17 -15.69 13.94 -8.97
CA GLY A 17 -16.43 13.02 -8.08
C GLY A 17 -17.16 11.87 -8.79
N ARG A 18 -16.93 11.70 -10.10
CA ARG A 18 -17.52 10.62 -10.89
C ARG A 18 -16.81 9.30 -10.63
N VAL A 19 -17.59 8.22 -10.65
CA VAL A 19 -17.04 6.85 -10.56
C VAL A 19 -16.54 6.42 -11.93
N TYR A 20 -15.31 5.92 -11.98
CA TYR A 20 -14.70 5.37 -13.20
C TYR A 20 -14.65 3.84 -13.12
N THR A 21 -14.89 3.18 -14.24
CA THR A 21 -14.57 1.75 -14.39
C THR A 21 -13.06 1.54 -14.47
N GLY A 22 -12.55 0.35 -14.14
CA GLY A 22 -11.12 0.04 -14.23
C GLY A 22 -10.52 0.37 -15.60
N GLU A 23 -11.21 0.00 -16.68
CA GLU A 23 -10.79 0.33 -18.06
C GLU A 23 -10.73 1.84 -18.32
N SER A 24 -11.69 2.58 -17.79
CA SER A 24 -11.76 4.03 -17.95
C SER A 24 -10.69 4.73 -17.11
N ALA A 25 -10.41 4.23 -15.90
CA ALA A 25 -9.35 4.73 -15.04
C ALA A 25 -7.98 4.53 -15.72
N LEU A 26 -7.74 3.35 -16.33
CA LEU A 26 -6.51 3.07 -17.07
C LEU A 26 -6.34 4.00 -18.26
N LYS A 27 -7.38 4.20 -19.08
CA LYS A 27 -7.36 5.12 -20.23
C LYS A 27 -7.08 6.57 -19.82
N ASN A 28 -7.59 6.99 -18.67
CA ASN A 28 -7.37 8.33 -18.15
C ASN A 28 -6.01 8.50 -17.46
N GLY A 29 -5.26 7.42 -17.26
CA GLY A 29 -3.98 7.40 -16.55
C GLY A 29 -4.11 7.50 -15.03
N LEU A 30 -5.30 7.23 -14.49
CA LEU A 30 -5.56 7.27 -13.04
C LEU A 30 -5.00 6.05 -12.31
N ILE A 31 -4.81 4.95 -13.04
CA ILE A 31 -4.19 3.71 -12.55
C ILE A 31 -3.16 3.25 -13.57
N ASP A 32 -2.14 2.53 -13.12
CA ASP A 32 -1.06 2.04 -13.99
C ASP A 32 -1.43 0.70 -14.68
N GLN A 33 -2.20 -0.16 -14.00
CA GLN A 33 -2.58 -1.48 -14.51
C GLN A 33 -3.90 -1.95 -13.91
N ILE A 34 -4.61 -2.81 -14.65
CA ILE A 34 -5.76 -3.58 -14.17
C ILE A 34 -5.28 -5.00 -13.87
N GLY A 35 -5.49 -5.45 -12.64
CA GLY A 35 -5.11 -6.78 -12.19
C GLY A 35 -5.80 -7.14 -10.88
N ASN A 36 -5.48 -8.32 -10.37
CA ASN A 36 -5.94 -8.77 -9.06
C ASN A 36 -4.89 -8.49 -7.98
N TYR A 37 -5.17 -8.91 -6.75
CA TYR A 37 -4.25 -8.75 -5.63
C TYR A 37 -2.91 -9.46 -5.84
N GLU A 38 -2.92 -10.65 -6.44
CA GLU A 38 -1.71 -11.44 -6.67
C GLU A 38 -0.81 -10.78 -7.71
N ASP A 39 -1.38 -10.15 -8.73
CA ASP A 39 -0.65 -9.39 -9.74
C ASP A 39 0.06 -8.20 -9.10
N ALA A 40 -0.65 -7.43 -8.27
CA ALA A 40 -0.07 -6.31 -7.53
C ALA A 40 1.06 -6.77 -6.58
N LEU A 41 0.89 -7.92 -5.92
CA LEU A 41 1.88 -8.49 -5.02
C LEU A 41 3.15 -8.93 -5.77
N LYS A 42 2.99 -9.58 -6.93
CA LYS A 42 4.11 -10.01 -7.78
C LYS A 42 4.86 -8.81 -8.35
N GLU A 43 4.16 -7.84 -8.93
CA GLU A 43 4.75 -6.61 -9.45
C GLU A 43 5.54 -5.87 -8.36
N THR A 44 4.98 -5.77 -7.15
CA THR A 44 5.68 -5.16 -6.01
C THR A 44 6.91 -5.95 -5.59
N ALA A 45 6.82 -7.29 -5.54
CA ALA A 45 7.96 -8.15 -5.22
C ALA A 45 9.10 -8.00 -6.25
N VAL A 46 8.76 -7.90 -7.54
CA VAL A 46 9.71 -7.64 -8.62
C VAL A 46 10.33 -6.25 -8.49
N MET A 47 9.53 -5.21 -8.26
CA MET A 47 10.01 -3.83 -8.09
C MET A 47 10.98 -3.67 -6.90
N VAL A 48 10.74 -4.40 -5.81
CA VAL A 48 11.57 -4.34 -4.59
C VAL A 48 12.72 -5.36 -4.63
N GLY A 49 12.77 -6.24 -5.65
CA GLY A 49 13.83 -7.22 -5.82
C GLY A 49 13.77 -8.40 -4.84
N ILE A 50 12.58 -8.72 -4.31
CA ILE A 50 12.39 -9.87 -3.42
C ILE A 50 12.49 -11.16 -4.25
N LYS A 51 13.40 -12.05 -3.85
CA LYS A 51 13.53 -13.40 -4.44
C LYS A 51 12.74 -14.39 -3.60
N GLY A 52 11.69 -14.97 -4.16
CA GLY A 52 10.82 -15.95 -3.49
C GLY A 52 9.45 -15.39 -3.13
N ASP A 53 8.68 -16.13 -2.32
CA ASP A 53 7.32 -15.75 -1.95
C ASP A 53 7.32 -14.52 -1.01
N PRO A 54 6.68 -13.41 -1.39
CA PRO A 54 6.63 -12.21 -0.57
C PRO A 54 5.81 -12.46 0.71
N GLN A 55 6.43 -12.22 1.86
CA GLN A 55 5.77 -12.29 3.16
C GLN A 55 4.88 -11.05 3.37
N VAL A 56 3.57 -11.23 3.24
CA VAL A 56 2.59 -10.18 3.52
C VAL A 56 2.37 -10.10 5.03
N VAL A 57 2.93 -9.08 5.69
CA VAL A 57 2.72 -8.84 7.11
C VAL A 57 1.56 -7.86 7.29
N THR A 58 0.49 -8.29 7.94
CA THR A 58 -0.58 -7.38 8.37
C THR A 58 -0.23 -6.84 9.75
N PRO A 59 -0.14 -5.51 9.94
CA PRO A 59 0.11 -4.95 11.26
C PRO A 59 -1.00 -5.38 12.23
N PRO A 60 -0.66 -5.67 13.50
CA PRO A 60 -1.65 -6.07 14.48
C PRO A 60 -2.70 -4.96 14.60
N LYS A 61 -3.98 -5.35 14.60
CA LYS A 61 -5.08 -4.41 14.88
C LYS A 61 -4.78 -3.73 16.22
N VAL A 62 -4.71 -2.41 16.21
CA VAL A 62 -4.64 -1.63 17.45
C VAL A 62 -5.86 -2.03 18.27
N ARG A 63 -5.64 -2.45 19.51
CA ARG A 63 -6.76 -2.86 20.36
C ARG A 63 -7.66 -1.64 20.59
N GLU A 64 -8.97 -1.87 20.67
CA GLU A 64 -9.96 -0.80 20.83
C GLU A 64 -9.81 -0.03 22.17
N ASP A 65 -9.13 -0.62 23.15
CA ASP A 65 -8.78 -0.05 24.45
C ASP A 65 -7.47 0.75 24.45
N PHE A 66 -6.88 1.02 23.29
CA PHE A 66 -5.69 1.88 23.17
C PHE A 66 -6.07 3.35 23.42
N ASP A 67 -6.13 3.76 24.69
CA ASP A 67 -6.06 5.18 25.06
C ASP A 67 -4.58 5.62 25.01
N PRO A 68 -4.18 6.48 24.06
CA PRO A 68 -2.80 6.95 23.94
C PRO A 68 -2.33 7.82 25.12
N ARG A 69 -3.20 8.14 26.08
CA ARG A 69 -2.85 8.84 27.33
C ARG A 69 -2.65 7.90 28.51
N SER A 70 -3.02 6.63 28.38
CA SER A 70 -2.91 5.61 29.43
C SER A 70 -1.59 4.84 29.39
N VAL A 71 -0.59 5.36 28.67
CA VAL A 71 0.70 4.69 28.43
C VAL A 71 1.58 4.81 29.67
N ASP A 72 1.25 4.03 30.70
CA ASP A 72 2.12 3.83 31.86
C ASP A 72 3.29 2.92 31.45
N GLY A 73 4.33 3.54 30.89
CA GLY A 73 5.76 3.27 31.08
C GLY A 73 6.33 1.83 31.04
N ARG A 74 5.59 0.80 30.66
CA ARG A 74 6.10 -0.58 30.66
C ARG A 74 6.39 -1.05 29.25
N HIS A 75 7.65 -0.84 28.88
CA HIS A 75 8.41 -1.62 27.90
C HIS A 75 7.83 -3.03 27.73
N GLN A 76 7.40 -3.33 26.52
CA GLN A 76 7.63 -4.66 25.97
C GLN A 76 8.23 -4.47 24.59
N ASP A 77 9.56 -4.44 24.59
CA ASP A 77 10.40 -4.72 23.45
C ASP A 77 9.99 -6.09 22.89
N ARG A 78 9.00 -6.11 21.99
CA ARG A 78 8.76 -7.27 21.13
C ARG A 78 9.87 -7.28 20.10
N GLN A 79 10.95 -7.94 20.49
CA GLN A 79 12.11 -8.27 19.69
C GLN A 79 11.65 -8.81 18.33
N PHE A 80 11.70 -7.96 17.31
CA PHE A 80 11.54 -8.39 15.93
C PHE A 80 12.71 -9.32 15.62
N LYS A 81 12.42 -10.62 15.47
CA LYS A 81 13.39 -11.61 14.99
C LYS A 81 13.21 -11.68 13.47
N PRO A 82 14.07 -11.05 12.66
CA PRO A 82 14.02 -11.26 11.22
C PRO A 82 14.26 -12.75 10.97
N GLY A 83 13.24 -13.43 10.41
CA GLY A 83 13.37 -14.79 9.93
C GLY A 83 14.52 -14.86 8.92
N LYS A 84 15.38 -15.85 9.07
CA LYS A 84 16.50 -16.11 8.16
C LYS A 84 15.96 -16.21 6.74
N ILE A 85 16.34 -15.24 5.90
CA ILE A 85 16.24 -15.34 4.45
C ILE A 85 17.39 -16.27 4.06
N ALA A 86 17.08 -17.53 3.76
CA ALA A 86 18.00 -18.51 3.22
C ALA A 86 17.87 -18.56 1.70
#